data_AF-T2M8N7-F1
#
_entry.id   AF-T2M8N7-F1
#
_cell.length_a   1.000
_cell.length_b   1.000
_cell.length_c   1.000
_cell.angle_alpha   90.00
_cell.angle_beta   90.00
_cell.angle_gamma   90.00
#
_symmetry.space_group_name_H-M   'P 1'
#
loop_
_entity.id
_entity.type
_entity.pdbx_description
1 polymer ?
#
loop_
_entity_poly.entity_id
_entity_poly.type
_entity_poly.pdbx_seq_one_letter_code
_entity_poly.pdbx_strand_id
1 'polypeptide(L)'
;KWQNGVISNFDYLIYLNSIADRSFNDLTQYPVFPWIIKDYKSSILDLHNPDTFRDLTKPVGALDEARLSQLKQRMEGMPEPKFLYGSHYSSPGFVLYYLVRAAPEYMLCLQNGKFDNPDRLFNSILATWNNCCTGHSDFKELIPEFYNSDGTFLENVKNLDLGKKQDGTKVHNVHLPPWAKDSKDFIKQCREALESDYVSQMLHHWIDLIFGYKQTGDEAWNADNVFYYLTYEGAVDFENITNSTERYCLESQILEFGQTPKQLFTKPHPRRQPIPIPLHLVNVDKVALFDSPDHFTFNDQNDGRNQDICPNLPLINWYKKLKLKVVMKLHKDCVLG
;
A
#
# COMPACT_ATOMS: atom_id res chain seq x y z
N LYS A 1 -11.38 5.48 17.19
CA LYS A 1 -10.47 6.64 17.01
C LYS A 1 -10.35 7.05 15.53
N TRP A 2 -9.85 6.19 14.65
CA TRP A 2 -9.79 6.47 13.20
C TRP A 2 -11.14 6.86 12.59
N GLN A 3 -12.21 6.11 12.89
CA GLN A 3 -13.55 6.42 12.39
C GLN A 3 -14.06 7.83 12.73
N ASN A 4 -13.60 8.39 13.85
CA ASN A 4 -14.01 9.70 14.35
C ASN A 4 -13.01 10.80 13.95
N GLY A 5 -12.06 10.51 13.06
CA GLY A 5 -11.07 11.47 12.58
C GLY A 5 -9.95 11.82 13.56
N VAL A 6 -9.86 11.16 14.72
CA VAL A 6 -8.80 11.41 15.71
C VAL A 6 -7.42 10.93 15.23
N ILE A 7 -7.40 9.95 14.32
CA ILE A 7 -6.18 9.36 13.75
C ILE A 7 -6.29 9.48 12.23
N SER A 8 -5.20 9.89 11.58
CA SER A 8 -5.12 10.01 10.11
C SER A 8 -5.24 8.65 9.42
N ASN A 9 -5.55 8.64 8.12
CA ASN A 9 -5.56 7.39 7.35
C ASN A 9 -4.18 6.73 7.36
N PHE A 10 -3.12 7.51 7.16
CA PHE A 10 -1.76 6.99 7.20
C PHE A 10 -1.41 6.34 8.55
N ASP A 11 -1.66 7.03 9.66
CA ASP A 11 -1.30 6.51 10.99
C ASP A 11 -2.10 5.25 11.32
N TYR A 12 -3.35 5.18 10.84
CA TYR A 12 -4.16 3.99 10.99
C TYR A 12 -3.64 2.82 10.16
N LEU A 13 -3.21 3.06 8.92
CA LEU A 13 -2.56 2.05 8.09
C LEU A 13 -1.23 1.56 8.68
N ILE A 14 -0.42 2.45 9.27
CA ILE A 14 0.78 2.04 10.02
C ILE A 14 0.41 1.14 11.20
N TYR A 15 -0.63 1.49 11.95
CA TYR A 15 -1.09 0.69 13.07
C TYR A 15 -1.54 -0.70 12.62
N LEU A 16 -2.38 -0.79 11.58
CA LEU A 16 -2.86 -2.06 11.03
C LEU A 16 -1.71 -2.95 10.54
N ASN A 17 -0.76 -2.38 9.80
CA ASN A 17 0.45 -3.08 9.40
C ASN A 17 1.21 -3.64 10.61
N SER A 18 1.44 -2.81 11.64
CA SER A 18 2.17 -3.22 12.84
C SER A 18 1.50 -4.37 13.60
N ILE A 19 0.18 -4.36 13.74
CA ILE A 19 -0.54 -5.45 14.44
C ILE A 19 -0.76 -6.68 13.55
N ALA A 20 -0.51 -6.56 12.24
CA ALA A 20 -0.45 -7.66 11.28
C ALA A 20 0.99 -8.15 11.06
N ASP A 21 1.86 -7.93 12.05
CA ASP A 21 3.26 -8.36 12.10
C ASP A 21 4.17 -7.80 10.99
N ARG A 22 3.78 -6.67 10.38
CA ARG A 22 4.62 -5.95 9.39
C ARG A 22 5.59 -4.98 10.05
N SER A 23 6.78 -4.84 9.48
CA SER A 23 7.83 -3.98 10.03
C SER A 23 8.77 -3.43 8.97
N PHE A 24 9.24 -2.19 9.18
CA PHE A 24 10.29 -1.57 8.38
C PHE A 24 11.63 -2.31 8.48
N ASN A 25 11.79 -3.14 9.50
CA ASN A 25 13.02 -3.89 9.75
C ASN A 25 13.07 -5.21 8.98
N ASP A 26 12.01 -5.64 8.29
CA ASP A 26 11.97 -6.91 7.56
C ASP A 26 11.38 -6.70 6.17
N LEU A 27 12.21 -6.83 5.13
CA LEU A 27 11.79 -6.65 3.74
C LEU A 27 10.79 -7.72 3.28
N THR A 28 10.77 -8.89 3.93
CA THR A 28 9.82 -9.98 3.61
C THR A 28 8.41 -9.68 4.13
N GLN A 29 8.31 -8.81 5.13
CA GLN A 29 7.08 -8.40 5.79
C GLN A 29 7.01 -6.87 5.91
N TYR A 30 7.39 -6.17 4.85
CA TYR A 30 7.36 -4.71 4.84
C TYR A 30 5.92 -4.19 4.92
N PRO A 31 5.69 -2.99 5.50
CA PRO A 31 4.36 -2.40 5.52
C PRO A 31 3.82 -2.14 4.11
N VAL A 32 2.53 -2.42 3.92
CA VAL A 32 1.82 -2.32 2.64
C VAL A 32 0.84 -1.16 2.69
N PHE A 33 0.81 -0.36 1.64
CA PHE A 33 -0.08 0.79 1.46
C PHE A 33 -0.79 0.72 0.10
N PRO A 34 -2.04 1.19 -0.01
CA PRO A 34 -2.76 1.16 -1.28
C PRO A 34 -2.12 2.11 -2.30
N TRP A 35 -2.26 1.79 -3.60
CA TRP A 35 -2.37 2.85 -4.61
C TRP A 35 -3.65 3.66 -4.37
N ILE A 36 -3.53 5.00 -4.29
CA ILE A 36 -4.69 5.89 -4.12
C ILE A 36 -5.05 6.60 -5.41
N ILE A 37 -4.07 7.18 -6.10
CA ILE A 37 -4.25 7.95 -7.32
C ILE A 37 -4.20 7.00 -8.52
N LYS A 38 -5.10 7.18 -9.49
CA LYS A 38 -5.03 6.53 -10.82
C LYS A 38 -4.62 7.49 -11.94
N ASP A 39 -4.74 8.80 -11.71
CA ASP A 39 -4.34 9.82 -12.69
C ASP A 39 -2.88 10.25 -12.52
N TYR A 40 -2.02 9.72 -13.39
CA TYR A 40 -0.61 10.08 -13.52
C TYR A 40 -0.29 10.77 -14.85
N LYS A 41 -1.31 11.27 -15.56
CA LYS A 41 -1.17 11.87 -16.91
C LYS A 41 -1.56 13.34 -16.95
N SER A 42 -2.54 13.76 -16.15
CA SER A 42 -3.01 15.15 -16.16
C SER A 42 -1.93 16.13 -15.68
N SER A 43 -2.05 17.37 -16.13
CA SER A 43 -1.21 18.50 -15.68
C SER A 43 -1.57 18.99 -14.28
N ILE A 44 -2.80 18.72 -13.83
CA ILE A 44 -3.31 19.10 -12.51
C ILE A 44 -3.98 17.87 -11.91
N LEU A 45 -3.69 17.60 -10.64
CA LEU A 45 -4.33 16.53 -9.87
C LEU A 45 -5.59 17.09 -9.18
N ASP A 46 -6.77 16.68 -9.64
CA ASP A 46 -8.04 17.12 -9.07
C ASP A 46 -8.56 16.13 -8.01
N LEU A 47 -8.36 16.43 -6.74
CA LEU A 47 -8.81 15.59 -5.63
C LEU A 47 -10.32 15.66 -5.36
N HIS A 48 -11.07 16.50 -6.08
CA HIS A 48 -12.53 16.54 -6.03
C HIS A 48 -13.17 15.65 -7.11
N ASN A 49 -12.40 15.21 -8.10
CA ASN A 49 -12.86 14.30 -9.13
C ASN A 49 -12.73 12.84 -8.66
N PRO A 50 -13.82 12.07 -8.53
CA PRO A 50 -13.76 10.64 -8.21
C PRO A 50 -12.88 9.84 -9.20
N ASP A 51 -12.78 10.28 -10.46
CA ASP A 51 -11.93 9.66 -11.48
C ASP A 51 -10.42 9.91 -11.28
N THR A 52 -10.03 10.67 -10.28
CA THR A 52 -8.63 10.75 -9.86
C THR A 52 -8.21 9.51 -9.06
N PHE A 53 -9.16 8.86 -8.41
CA PHE A 53 -8.89 7.81 -7.43
C PHE A 53 -9.04 6.41 -8.01
N ARG A 54 -8.20 5.50 -7.52
CA ARG A 54 -8.36 4.07 -7.70
C ARG A 54 -9.65 3.58 -7.01
N ASP A 55 -10.30 2.58 -7.58
CA ASP A 55 -11.32 1.78 -6.89
C ASP A 55 -10.68 0.93 -5.76
N LEU A 56 -10.92 1.34 -4.52
CA LEU A 56 -10.42 0.67 -3.31
C LEU A 56 -11.22 -0.58 -2.91
N THR A 57 -12.31 -0.89 -3.63
CA THR A 57 -13.09 -2.12 -3.40
C THR A 57 -12.48 -3.35 -4.08
N LYS A 58 -11.53 -3.13 -4.99
CA LYS A 58 -10.90 -4.16 -5.81
C LYS A 58 -9.39 -4.27 -5.53
N PRO A 59 -8.81 -5.49 -5.55
CA PRO A 59 -7.35 -5.64 -5.58
C PRO A 59 -6.78 -5.11 -6.91
N VAL A 60 -5.47 -4.84 -6.94
CA VAL A 60 -4.76 -4.31 -8.13
C VAL A 60 -5.10 -5.15 -9.36
N GLY A 61 -5.01 -6.47 -9.22
CA GLY A 61 -5.25 -7.45 -10.28
C GLY A 61 -6.63 -7.40 -10.93
N ALA A 62 -7.62 -6.85 -10.22
CA ALA A 62 -9.02 -6.76 -10.66
C ALA A 62 -9.43 -5.37 -11.17
N LEU A 63 -8.50 -4.41 -11.24
CA LEU A 63 -8.78 -3.06 -11.75
C LEU A 63 -9.04 -3.02 -13.26
N ASP A 64 -8.37 -3.89 -14.02
CA ASP A 64 -8.54 -4.03 -15.47
C ASP A 64 -9.33 -5.30 -15.78
N GLU A 65 -10.50 -5.14 -16.39
CA GLU A 65 -11.45 -6.23 -16.63
C GLU A 65 -10.93 -7.25 -17.65
N ALA A 66 -10.20 -6.78 -18.67
CA ALA A 66 -9.64 -7.64 -19.70
C ALA A 66 -8.55 -8.55 -19.11
N ARG A 67 -7.64 -7.99 -18.30
CA ARG A 67 -6.63 -8.74 -17.58
C ARG A 67 -7.26 -9.71 -16.59
N LEU A 68 -8.23 -9.26 -15.79
CA LEU A 68 -8.91 -10.12 -14.82
C LEU A 68 -9.54 -11.34 -15.50
N SER A 69 -10.16 -11.14 -16.66
CA SER A 69 -10.73 -12.23 -17.46
C SER A 69 -9.68 -13.25 -17.88
N GLN A 70 -8.50 -12.80 -18.32
CA GLN A 70 -7.38 -13.69 -18.66
C GLN A 70 -6.87 -14.46 -17.44
N LEU A 71 -6.82 -13.82 -16.26
CA LEU A 71 -6.40 -14.48 -15.02
C LEU A 71 -7.39 -15.57 -14.60
N LYS A 72 -8.70 -15.32 -14.71
CA LYS A 72 -9.76 -16.30 -14.44
C LYS A 72 -9.69 -17.48 -15.42
N GLN A 73 -9.51 -17.22 -16.71
CA GLN A 73 -9.34 -18.26 -17.71
C GLN A 73 -8.10 -19.14 -17.43
N ARG A 74 -6.97 -18.51 -17.06
CA ARG A 74 -5.75 -19.23 -16.68
C ARG A 74 -6.01 -20.13 -15.47
N MET A 75 -6.72 -19.62 -14.47
CA MET A 75 -7.06 -20.33 -13.22
C MET A 75 -7.94 -21.56 -13.47
N GLU A 76 -8.88 -21.51 -14.42
CA GLU A 76 -9.75 -22.65 -14.74
C GLU A 76 -8.95 -23.91 -15.13
N GLY A 77 -7.85 -23.74 -15.86
CA GLY A 77 -6.96 -24.81 -16.31
C GLY A 77 -5.88 -25.24 -15.31
N MET A 78 -5.83 -24.65 -14.11
CA MET A 78 -4.82 -25.01 -13.11
C MET A 78 -5.22 -26.23 -12.26
N PRO A 79 -4.25 -27.03 -11.79
CA PRO A 79 -4.48 -27.97 -10.70
C PRO A 79 -4.76 -27.23 -9.39
N GLU A 80 -5.39 -27.91 -8.44
CA GLU A 80 -5.57 -27.40 -7.09
C GLU A 80 -4.24 -27.36 -6.31
N PRO A 81 -4.04 -26.39 -5.40
CA PRO A 81 -4.94 -25.28 -5.08
C PRO A 81 -4.91 -24.16 -6.13
N LYS A 82 -6.08 -23.74 -6.59
CA LYS A 82 -6.22 -22.63 -7.56
C LYS A 82 -5.93 -21.26 -6.94
N PHE A 83 -5.47 -20.34 -7.78
CA PHE A 83 -5.21 -18.95 -7.41
C PHE A 83 -5.36 -18.01 -8.62
N LEU A 84 -5.63 -16.73 -8.35
CA LEU A 84 -5.64 -15.69 -9.39
C LEU A 84 -4.26 -15.08 -9.58
N TYR A 85 -3.54 -14.84 -8.49
CA TYR A 85 -2.28 -14.10 -8.51
C TYR A 85 -1.09 -14.97 -8.09
N GLY A 86 -0.21 -15.27 -9.05
CA GLY A 86 1.04 -16.02 -8.79
C GLY A 86 2.14 -15.16 -8.17
N SER A 87 1.98 -13.84 -8.20
CA SER A 87 2.88 -12.88 -7.58
C SER A 87 2.12 -12.10 -6.53
N HIS A 88 2.71 -11.94 -5.35
CA HIS A 88 2.10 -11.24 -4.23
C HIS A 88 2.22 -9.72 -4.39
N TYR A 89 1.33 -8.92 -3.82
CA TYR A 89 1.39 -7.45 -3.91
C TYR A 89 2.55 -6.82 -3.11
N SER A 90 3.23 -7.60 -2.28
CA SER A 90 4.35 -7.17 -1.44
C SER A 90 5.39 -8.28 -1.35
N SER A 91 6.60 -8.00 -1.79
CA SER A 91 7.76 -8.90 -1.68
C SER A 91 9.03 -8.06 -1.44
N PRO A 92 10.13 -8.66 -0.95
CA PRO A 92 11.40 -7.95 -0.86
C PRO A 92 11.83 -7.32 -2.19
N GLY A 93 11.61 -8.03 -3.30
CA GLY A 93 11.88 -7.54 -4.64
C GLY A 93 11.09 -6.28 -4.99
N PHE A 94 9.81 -6.21 -4.62
CA PHE A 94 8.97 -5.05 -4.88
C PHE A 94 9.26 -3.86 -3.96
N VAL A 95 9.60 -4.12 -2.69
CA VAL A 95 10.04 -3.06 -1.78
C VAL A 95 11.36 -2.44 -2.28
N LEU A 96 12.32 -3.29 -2.63
CA LEU A 96 13.61 -2.84 -3.16
C LEU A 96 13.50 -2.25 -4.57
N TYR A 97 12.53 -2.68 -5.38
CA TYR A 97 12.21 -2.05 -6.66
C TYR A 97 11.94 -0.55 -6.44
N TYR A 98 11.12 -0.19 -5.46
CA TYR A 98 10.89 1.22 -5.12
C TYR A 98 12.12 1.88 -4.49
N LEU A 99 12.80 1.18 -3.58
CA LEU A 99 13.88 1.74 -2.77
C LEU A 99 15.29 1.63 -3.38
N VAL A 100 15.44 1.19 -4.63
CA VAL A 100 16.76 0.93 -5.25
C VAL A 100 17.74 2.12 -5.15
N ARG A 101 17.23 3.36 -5.12
CA ARG A 101 18.04 4.59 -4.96
C ARG A 101 18.39 4.91 -3.51
N ALA A 102 17.49 4.60 -2.58
CA ALA A 102 17.67 4.83 -1.15
C ALA A 102 18.54 3.74 -0.50
N ALA A 103 18.29 2.48 -0.85
CA ALA A 103 18.83 1.27 -0.25
C ALA A 103 19.51 0.34 -1.30
N PRO A 104 20.46 0.84 -2.12
CA PRO A 104 21.05 0.08 -3.23
C PRO A 104 21.78 -1.19 -2.79
N GLU A 105 22.40 -1.18 -1.62
CA GLU A 105 23.12 -2.33 -1.05
C GLU A 105 22.23 -3.56 -0.89
N TYR A 106 20.96 -3.37 -0.52
CA TYR A 106 20.00 -4.45 -0.38
C TYR A 106 19.54 -4.99 -1.74
N MET A 107 19.40 -4.12 -2.74
CA MET A 107 19.10 -4.56 -4.11
C MET A 107 20.27 -5.39 -4.67
N LEU A 108 21.50 -4.93 -4.49
CA LEU A 108 22.69 -5.68 -4.92
C LEU A 108 22.77 -7.03 -4.22
N CYS A 109 22.49 -7.09 -2.92
CA CYS A 109 22.42 -8.35 -2.18
C CYS A 109 21.34 -9.28 -2.76
N LEU A 110 20.14 -8.76 -3.03
CA LEU A 110 19.04 -9.56 -3.60
C LEU A 110 19.37 -10.11 -5.00
N GLN A 111 20.11 -9.34 -5.80
CA GLN A 111 20.40 -9.59 -7.21
C GLN A 111 21.86 -10.03 -7.47
N ASN A 112 22.49 -10.71 -6.50
CA ASN A 112 23.82 -11.32 -6.63
C ASN A 112 24.92 -10.35 -7.10
N GLY A 113 24.95 -9.15 -6.50
CA GLY A 113 25.98 -8.14 -6.71
C GLY A 113 25.78 -7.22 -7.92
N LYS A 114 24.65 -7.30 -8.62
CA LYS A 114 24.33 -6.44 -9.77
C LYS A 114 22.95 -5.83 -9.65
N PHE A 115 22.73 -4.66 -10.25
CA PHE A 115 21.37 -4.15 -10.40
C PHE A 115 20.59 -4.97 -11.43
N ASP A 116 19.27 -4.96 -11.31
CA ASP A 116 18.37 -5.62 -12.26
C ASP A 116 18.47 -4.98 -13.67
N ASN A 117 17.88 -5.63 -14.67
CA ASN A 117 17.78 -5.10 -16.02
C ASN A 117 17.18 -3.68 -16.00
N PRO A 118 17.80 -2.69 -16.66
CA PRO A 118 17.33 -1.29 -16.67
C PRO A 118 15.87 -1.11 -17.10
N ASP A 119 15.36 -1.93 -18.02
CA ASP A 119 13.96 -1.89 -18.47
C ASP A 119 12.97 -2.36 -17.38
N ARG A 120 13.46 -3.13 -16.40
CA ARG A 120 12.68 -3.60 -15.24
C ARG A 120 12.89 -2.77 -13.98
N LEU A 121 13.84 -1.84 -13.97
CA LEU A 121 14.07 -0.98 -12.81
C LEU A 121 12.97 0.08 -12.68
N PHE A 122 12.67 0.46 -11.44
CA PHE A 122 11.74 1.54 -11.16
C PHE A 122 12.24 2.85 -11.74
N ASN A 123 11.55 3.37 -12.75
CA ASN A 123 11.97 4.58 -13.46
C ASN A 123 10.83 5.57 -13.75
N SER A 124 9.56 5.19 -13.62
CA SER A 124 8.44 6.11 -13.89
C SER A 124 7.20 5.71 -13.09
N ILE A 125 6.58 6.66 -12.40
CA ILE A 125 5.33 6.42 -11.65
C ILE A 125 4.22 5.93 -12.58
N LEU A 126 4.03 6.62 -13.71
CA LEU A 126 3.00 6.29 -14.70
C LEU A 126 3.24 4.90 -15.32
N ALA A 127 4.48 4.60 -15.72
CA ALA A 127 4.79 3.29 -16.30
C ALA A 127 4.57 2.17 -15.27
N THR A 128 4.98 2.39 -14.03
CA THR A 128 4.76 1.45 -12.92
C THR A 128 3.27 1.23 -12.66
N TRP A 129 2.45 2.29 -12.57
CA TRP A 129 1.01 2.18 -12.40
C TRP A 129 0.35 1.38 -13.54
N ASN A 130 0.68 1.70 -14.79
CA ASN A 130 0.16 0.97 -15.94
C ASN A 130 0.56 -0.50 -15.89
N ASN A 131 1.83 -0.81 -15.58
CA ASN A 131 2.28 -2.20 -15.46
C ASN A 131 1.55 -2.96 -14.35
N CYS A 132 1.31 -2.33 -13.20
CA CYS A 132 0.49 -2.92 -12.15
C CYS A 132 -0.96 -3.16 -12.58
N CYS A 133 -1.51 -2.37 -13.50
CA CYS A 133 -2.90 -2.49 -13.95
C CYS A 133 -3.08 -3.45 -15.13
N THR A 134 -2.09 -3.60 -16.01
CA THR A 134 -2.24 -4.38 -17.25
C THR A 134 -1.18 -5.47 -17.42
N GLY A 135 -0.10 -5.45 -16.65
CA GLY A 135 0.96 -6.46 -16.70
C GLY A 135 0.47 -7.83 -16.23
N HIS A 136 1.02 -8.90 -16.80
CA HIS A 136 0.59 -10.28 -16.56
C HIS A 136 0.87 -10.79 -15.13
N SER A 137 1.92 -10.30 -14.49
CA SER A 137 2.39 -10.78 -13.18
C SER A 137 2.80 -9.67 -12.21
N ASP A 138 2.45 -8.41 -12.53
CA ASP A 138 2.72 -7.26 -11.66
C ASP A 138 1.42 -6.82 -10.98
N PHE A 139 1.33 -7.07 -9.68
CA PHE A 139 0.19 -6.74 -8.82
C PHE A 139 0.59 -5.93 -7.59
N LYS A 140 1.78 -5.30 -7.60
CA LYS A 140 2.33 -4.64 -6.39
C LYS A 140 1.47 -3.46 -5.95
N GLU A 141 1.22 -3.43 -4.65
CA GLU A 141 0.75 -2.25 -3.94
C GLU A 141 1.94 -1.33 -3.61
N LEU A 142 1.68 -0.23 -2.91
CA LEU A 142 2.68 0.76 -2.53
C LEU A 142 3.28 0.47 -1.14
N ILE A 143 4.29 1.27 -0.80
CA ILE A 143 4.96 1.32 0.51
C ILE A 143 4.68 2.67 1.19
N PRO A 144 4.84 2.79 2.52
CA PRO A 144 4.53 4.02 3.27
C PRO A 144 5.27 5.27 2.78
N GLU A 145 6.46 5.11 2.19
CA GLU A 145 7.34 6.18 1.71
C GLU A 145 6.66 7.06 0.67
N PHE A 146 5.69 6.53 -0.09
CA PHE A 146 4.88 7.29 -1.05
C PHE A 146 3.96 8.34 -0.39
N TYR A 147 3.72 8.23 0.92
CA TYR A 147 2.78 9.06 1.66
C TYR A 147 3.42 9.83 2.81
N ASN A 148 4.65 9.48 3.16
CA ASN A 148 5.37 10.11 4.26
C ASN A 148 6.87 9.83 4.09
N SER A 149 7.54 10.67 3.33
CA SER A 149 8.99 10.71 3.16
C SER A 149 9.39 12.10 2.65
N ASP A 150 10.69 12.33 2.48
CA ASP A 150 11.20 13.54 1.84
C ASP A 150 11.26 13.45 0.30
N GLY A 151 10.84 12.32 -0.29
CA GLY A 151 10.86 12.08 -1.73
C GLY A 151 12.22 11.62 -2.27
N THR A 152 13.28 11.58 -1.45
CA THR A 152 14.64 11.30 -1.92
C THR A 152 14.83 9.89 -2.48
N PHE A 153 13.99 8.92 -2.12
CA PHE A 153 14.01 7.57 -2.72
C PHE A 153 13.65 7.55 -4.22
N LEU A 154 13.07 8.63 -4.74
CA LEU A 154 12.78 8.84 -6.16
C LEU A 154 13.96 9.47 -6.93
N GLU A 155 14.97 9.94 -6.21
CA GLU A 155 16.11 10.68 -6.75
C GLU A 155 17.39 9.86 -6.65
N ASN A 156 18.15 9.80 -7.76
CA ASN A 156 19.43 9.11 -7.78
C ASN A 156 20.55 10.03 -7.29
N VAL A 157 20.45 10.52 -6.05
CA VAL A 157 21.42 11.47 -5.45
C VAL A 157 22.83 10.86 -5.38
N LYS A 158 22.92 9.55 -5.19
CA LYS A 158 24.19 8.79 -5.14
C LYS A 158 24.82 8.57 -6.53
N ASN A 159 24.19 9.03 -7.62
CA ASN A 159 24.62 8.79 -9.01
C ASN A 159 24.91 7.32 -9.32
N LEU A 160 24.07 6.42 -8.82
CA LEU A 160 24.17 4.98 -9.06
C LEU A 160 24.13 4.68 -10.56
N ASP A 161 24.93 3.71 -11.00
CA ASP A 161 24.86 3.19 -12.36
C ASP A 161 23.73 2.17 -12.49
N LEU A 162 22.54 2.67 -12.81
CA LEU A 162 21.33 1.88 -13.04
C LEU A 162 21.19 1.45 -14.52
N GLY A 163 22.23 1.68 -15.34
CA GLY A 163 22.27 1.29 -16.74
C GLY A 163 21.37 2.12 -17.67
N LYS A 164 21.13 1.56 -18.86
CA LYS A 164 20.31 2.14 -19.94
C LYS A 164 19.29 1.13 -20.41
N LYS A 165 18.06 1.60 -20.64
CA LYS A 165 16.97 0.83 -21.25
C LYS A 165 17.29 0.47 -22.70
N GLN A 166 16.50 -0.44 -23.27
CA GLN A 166 16.61 -0.81 -24.69
C GLN A 166 16.45 0.39 -25.65
N ASP A 167 15.65 1.38 -25.27
CA ASP A 167 15.46 2.63 -26.03
C ASP A 167 16.64 3.61 -25.91
N GLY A 168 17.70 3.24 -25.18
CA GLY A 168 18.89 4.06 -24.95
C GLY A 168 18.77 5.07 -23.80
N THR A 169 17.58 5.21 -23.20
CA THR A 169 17.35 6.13 -22.08
C THR A 169 18.07 5.63 -20.84
N LYS A 170 18.86 6.50 -20.22
CA LYS A 170 19.54 6.20 -18.96
C LYS A 170 18.53 6.12 -17.82
N VAL A 171 18.62 5.09 -16.98
CA VAL A 171 17.83 5.03 -15.74
C VAL A 171 18.52 5.93 -14.70
N HIS A 172 17.81 6.97 -14.24
CA HIS A 172 18.33 7.92 -13.26
C HIS A 172 17.29 8.27 -12.21
N ASN A 173 16.73 9.48 -12.20
CA ASN A 173 15.62 9.84 -11.32
C ASN A 173 14.34 9.17 -11.82
N VAL A 174 13.39 8.95 -10.93
CA VAL A 174 12.06 8.47 -11.31
C VAL A 174 11.32 9.60 -12.02
N HIS A 175 10.73 9.29 -13.19
CA HIS A 175 9.84 10.19 -13.91
C HIS A 175 8.53 10.36 -13.13
N LEU A 176 8.29 11.59 -12.68
CA LEU A 176 7.12 12.00 -11.94
C LEU A 176 5.96 12.38 -12.89
N PRO A 177 4.71 12.30 -12.42
CA PRO A 177 3.56 12.78 -13.19
C PRO A 177 3.61 14.30 -13.41
N PRO A 178 2.97 14.84 -14.46
CA PRO A 178 3.08 16.26 -14.82
C PRO A 178 2.56 17.23 -13.74
N TRP A 179 1.64 16.78 -12.89
CA TRP A 179 1.11 17.57 -11.78
C TRP A 179 2.06 17.73 -10.60
N ALA A 180 3.15 16.95 -10.53
CA ALA A 180 4.14 17.04 -9.47
C ALA A 180 5.33 17.91 -9.91
N LYS A 181 5.64 18.95 -9.14
CA LYS A 181 6.76 19.85 -9.44
C LYS A 181 8.11 19.19 -9.21
N ASP A 182 8.22 18.43 -8.14
CA ASP A 182 9.41 17.69 -7.71
C ASP A 182 9.00 16.49 -6.85
N SER A 183 9.98 15.71 -6.38
CA SER A 183 9.75 14.50 -5.59
C SER A 183 9.01 14.80 -4.29
N LYS A 184 9.32 15.92 -3.63
CA LYS A 184 8.70 16.33 -2.37
C LYS A 184 7.24 16.74 -2.57
N ASP A 185 6.95 17.50 -3.63
CA ASP A 185 5.60 17.88 -4.02
C ASP A 185 4.77 16.64 -4.41
N PHE A 186 5.37 15.66 -5.09
CA PHE A 186 4.73 14.37 -5.36
C PHE A 186 4.30 13.65 -4.08
N ILE A 187 5.18 13.52 -3.09
CA ILE A 187 4.84 12.88 -1.80
C ILE A 187 3.77 13.67 -1.05
N LYS A 188 3.84 15.01 -1.07
CA LYS A 188 2.82 15.87 -0.47
C LYS A 188 1.45 15.61 -1.09
N GLN A 189 1.34 15.62 -2.42
CA GLN A 189 0.08 15.39 -3.12
C GLN A 189 -0.44 13.96 -2.92
N CYS A 190 0.44 12.94 -2.89
CA CYS A 190 0.05 11.57 -2.52
C CYS A 190 -0.53 11.52 -1.09
N ARG A 191 0.07 12.23 -0.13
CA ARG A 191 -0.46 12.31 1.24
C ARG A 191 -1.79 13.04 1.31
N GLU A 192 -1.94 14.16 0.60
CA GLU A 192 -3.22 14.88 0.51
C GLU A 192 -4.32 14.00 -0.09
N ALA A 193 -4.01 13.23 -1.13
CA ALA A 193 -4.94 12.27 -1.72
C ALA A 193 -5.34 11.16 -0.73
N LEU A 194 -4.38 10.56 -0.02
CA LEU A 194 -4.64 9.53 1.00
C LEU A 194 -5.53 10.04 2.13
N GLU A 195 -5.36 11.30 2.54
CA GLU A 195 -6.14 11.91 3.63
C GLU A 195 -7.45 12.57 3.14
N SER A 196 -7.75 12.54 1.84
CA SER A 196 -8.96 13.11 1.28
C SER A 196 -10.24 12.47 1.86
N ASP A 197 -11.35 13.23 1.82
CA ASP A 197 -12.65 12.74 2.26
C ASP A 197 -13.14 11.54 1.43
N TYR A 198 -12.85 11.54 0.13
CA TYR A 198 -13.17 10.42 -0.76
C TYR A 198 -12.48 9.14 -0.28
N VAL A 199 -11.16 9.18 -0.09
CA VAL A 199 -10.40 8.01 0.37
C VAL A 199 -10.82 7.60 1.78
N SER A 200 -10.99 8.55 2.69
CA SER A 200 -11.45 8.27 4.06
C SER A 200 -12.74 7.45 4.06
N GLN A 201 -13.69 7.75 3.19
CA GLN A 201 -14.96 7.03 3.08
C GLN A 201 -14.81 5.63 2.46
N MET A 202 -13.78 5.39 1.65
CA MET A 202 -13.61 4.16 0.87
C MET A 202 -12.54 3.21 1.42
N LEU A 203 -11.60 3.70 2.23
CA LEU A 203 -10.39 2.96 2.65
C LEU A 203 -10.68 1.65 3.39
N HIS A 204 -11.79 1.59 4.14
CA HIS A 204 -12.22 0.37 4.83
C HIS A 204 -12.36 -0.85 3.90
N HIS A 205 -12.75 -0.65 2.64
CA HIS A 205 -12.83 -1.73 1.66
C HIS A 205 -11.46 -2.31 1.28
N TRP A 206 -10.44 -1.46 1.15
CA TRP A 206 -9.09 -1.93 0.89
C TRP A 206 -8.51 -2.64 2.12
N ILE A 207 -8.83 -2.15 3.32
CA ILE A 207 -8.46 -2.82 4.57
C ILE A 207 -9.10 -4.21 4.65
N ASP A 208 -10.35 -4.38 4.19
CA ASP A 208 -11.02 -5.69 4.10
C ASP A 208 -10.27 -6.69 3.21
N LEU A 209 -9.71 -6.22 2.09
CA LEU A 209 -8.91 -7.06 1.15
C LEU A 209 -7.58 -7.50 1.77
N ILE A 210 -6.88 -6.59 2.44
CA ILE A 210 -5.49 -6.81 2.86
C ILE A 210 -5.38 -7.42 4.25
N PHE A 211 -6.24 -7.02 5.19
CA PHE A 211 -6.16 -7.43 6.60
C PHE A 211 -7.44 -8.10 7.10
N GLY A 212 -8.51 -8.08 6.31
CA GLY A 212 -9.86 -8.34 6.77
C GLY A 212 -10.51 -9.58 6.22
N TYR A 213 -11.83 -9.55 6.22
CA TYR A 213 -12.65 -10.72 5.92
C TYR A 213 -12.60 -11.16 4.44
N LYS A 214 -12.10 -10.30 3.53
CA LYS A 214 -11.90 -10.63 2.11
C LYS A 214 -10.48 -11.11 1.78
N GLN A 215 -9.66 -11.38 2.80
CA GLN A 215 -8.29 -11.87 2.61
C GLN A 215 -8.26 -13.36 2.22
N THR A 216 -9.19 -14.16 2.74
CA THR A 216 -9.25 -15.62 2.55
C THR A 216 -10.70 -16.11 2.38
N GLY A 217 -10.86 -17.39 2.02
CA GLY A 217 -12.18 -18.04 1.91
C GLY A 217 -13.02 -17.55 0.73
N ASP A 218 -14.33 -17.80 0.78
CA ASP A 218 -15.27 -17.46 -0.29
C ASP A 218 -15.32 -15.95 -0.58
N GLU A 219 -15.14 -15.13 0.44
CA GLU A 219 -15.14 -13.66 0.30
C GLU A 219 -13.90 -13.16 -0.45
N ALA A 220 -12.77 -13.85 -0.35
CA ALA A 220 -11.61 -13.57 -1.19
C ALA A 220 -11.89 -13.93 -2.66
N TRP A 221 -12.54 -15.07 -2.93
CA TRP A 221 -12.94 -15.43 -4.29
C TRP A 221 -13.95 -14.44 -4.89
N ASN A 222 -14.97 -14.04 -4.12
CA ASN A 222 -15.98 -13.06 -4.52
C ASN A 222 -15.35 -11.68 -4.82
N ALA A 223 -14.25 -11.34 -4.13
CA ALA A 223 -13.52 -10.09 -4.30
C ALA A 223 -12.34 -10.20 -5.29
N ASP A 224 -12.17 -11.34 -5.96
CA ASP A 224 -11.04 -11.62 -6.85
C ASP A 224 -9.67 -11.49 -6.17
N ASN A 225 -9.55 -11.81 -4.90
CA ASN A 225 -8.41 -11.51 -4.04
C ASN A 225 -7.60 -12.74 -3.59
N VAL A 226 -7.43 -13.73 -4.49
CA VAL A 226 -6.77 -15.01 -4.14
C VAL A 226 -5.36 -15.11 -4.71
N PHE A 227 -4.39 -15.18 -3.80
CA PHE A 227 -2.96 -15.30 -4.08
C PHE A 227 -2.50 -16.76 -4.03
N TYR A 228 -1.26 -17.00 -4.45
CA TYR A 228 -0.64 -18.32 -4.35
C TYR A 228 -0.63 -18.82 -2.90
N TYR A 229 -0.98 -20.10 -2.69
CA TYR A 229 -1.29 -20.64 -1.36
C TYR A 229 -0.15 -20.49 -0.34
N LEU A 230 1.12 -20.58 -0.76
CA LEU A 230 2.28 -20.42 0.12
C LEU A 230 2.43 -19.00 0.71
N THR A 231 1.70 -18.01 0.19
CA THR A 231 1.73 -16.66 0.74
C THR A 231 0.94 -16.54 2.05
N TYR A 232 0.05 -17.48 2.36
CA TYR A 232 -0.81 -17.41 3.54
C TYR A 232 -0.18 -18.08 4.76
N GLU A 233 -0.37 -17.48 5.93
CA GLU A 233 0.05 -18.05 7.21
C GLU A 233 -0.57 -19.44 7.43
N GLY A 234 0.24 -20.40 7.90
CA GLY A 234 -0.20 -21.77 8.17
C GLY A 234 -0.40 -22.65 6.93
N ALA A 235 -0.09 -22.18 5.72
CA ALA A 235 -0.20 -22.97 4.49
C ALA A 235 0.79 -24.14 4.41
N VAL A 236 1.87 -24.10 5.18
CA VAL A 236 2.89 -25.15 5.26
C VAL A 236 3.10 -25.55 6.71
N ASP A 237 2.93 -26.85 6.98
CA ASP A 237 3.29 -27.43 8.27
C ASP A 237 4.76 -27.85 8.25
N PHE A 238 5.63 -26.90 8.59
CA PHE A 238 7.06 -27.11 8.61
C PHE A 238 7.53 -28.17 9.61
N GLU A 239 6.78 -28.43 10.69
CA GLU A 239 7.17 -29.41 11.71
C GLU A 239 7.15 -30.84 11.16
N ASN A 240 6.25 -31.10 10.21
CA ASN A 240 6.06 -32.41 9.59
C ASN A 240 6.91 -32.63 8.32
N ILE A 241 7.69 -31.63 7.88
CA ILE A 241 8.58 -31.77 6.72
C ILE A 241 9.92 -32.38 7.17
N THR A 242 10.11 -33.66 6.83
CA THR A 242 11.33 -34.42 7.17
C THR A 242 12.47 -34.20 6.17
N ASN A 243 12.16 -33.81 4.93
CA ASN A 243 13.15 -33.56 3.89
C ASN A 243 13.69 -32.12 3.99
N SER A 244 14.98 -31.98 4.33
CA SER A 244 15.62 -30.67 4.51
C SER A 244 15.67 -29.84 3.22
N THR A 245 15.80 -30.47 2.05
CA THR A 245 15.80 -29.78 0.76
C THR A 245 14.42 -29.22 0.44
N GLU A 246 13.38 -30.02 0.63
CA GLU A 246 11.99 -29.59 0.44
C GLU A 246 11.65 -28.41 1.37
N ARG A 247 12.03 -28.54 2.65
CA ARG A 247 11.87 -27.49 3.64
C ARG A 247 12.55 -26.20 3.19
N TYR A 248 13.82 -26.27 2.78
CA TYR A 248 14.58 -25.11 2.32
C TYR A 248 13.95 -24.45 1.08
N CYS A 249 13.47 -25.25 0.12
CA CYS A 249 12.79 -24.73 -1.07
C CYS A 249 11.49 -23.97 -0.72
N LEU A 250 10.69 -24.50 0.21
CA LEU A 250 9.47 -23.85 0.67
C LEU A 250 9.77 -22.57 1.45
N GLU A 251 10.71 -22.61 2.39
CA GLU A 251 11.16 -21.42 3.12
C GLU A 251 11.65 -20.33 2.17
N SER A 252 12.48 -20.68 1.18
CA SER A 252 12.97 -19.74 0.17
C SER A 252 11.84 -19.13 -0.65
N GLN A 253 10.87 -19.94 -1.08
CA GLN A 253 9.71 -19.47 -1.83
C GLN A 253 8.89 -18.44 -1.04
N ILE A 254 8.64 -18.68 0.24
CA ILE A 254 7.91 -17.76 1.12
C ILE A 254 8.68 -16.45 1.33
N LEU A 255 10.00 -16.56 1.54
CA LEU A 255 10.85 -15.40 1.81
C LEU A 255 11.10 -14.53 0.57
N GLU A 256 11.06 -15.09 -0.64
CA GLU A 256 11.29 -14.36 -1.88
C GLU A 256 10.01 -13.81 -2.53
N PHE A 257 8.92 -14.57 -2.53
CA PHE A 257 7.75 -14.28 -3.38
C PHE A 257 6.56 -13.67 -2.64
N GLY A 258 6.74 -13.35 -1.36
CA GLY A 258 5.84 -12.53 -0.57
C GLY A 258 5.01 -13.32 0.43
N GLN A 259 4.64 -12.63 1.50
CA GLN A 259 3.83 -13.14 2.60
C GLN A 259 2.60 -12.24 2.75
N THR A 260 1.42 -12.81 2.88
CA THR A 260 0.16 -12.11 3.18
C THR A 260 0.18 -11.67 4.64
N PRO A 261 -0.24 -10.44 5.01
CA PRO A 261 -0.28 -10.02 6.41
C PRO A 261 -1.23 -10.91 7.19
N LYS A 262 -1.01 -11.03 8.50
CA LYS A 262 -1.95 -11.71 9.39
C LYS A 262 -3.37 -11.12 9.27
N GLN A 263 -4.37 -11.98 9.14
CA GLN A 263 -5.77 -11.56 9.16
C GLN A 263 -6.13 -11.01 10.54
N LEU A 264 -6.60 -9.76 10.58
CA LEU A 264 -6.89 -9.04 11.82
C LEU A 264 -8.34 -9.21 12.27
N PHE A 265 -9.26 -9.46 11.33
CA PHE A 265 -10.68 -9.54 11.61
C PHE A 265 -11.43 -10.28 10.49
N THR A 266 -12.60 -10.84 10.84
CA THR A 266 -13.43 -11.68 9.96
C THR A 266 -14.80 -11.08 9.64
N LYS A 267 -15.04 -9.83 10.06
CA LYS A 267 -16.26 -9.06 9.75
C LYS A 267 -15.91 -7.81 8.94
N PRO A 268 -16.84 -7.23 8.18
CA PRO A 268 -16.57 -6.00 7.43
C PRO A 268 -15.97 -4.89 8.30
N HIS A 269 -14.88 -4.29 7.82
CA HIS A 269 -14.22 -3.21 8.50
C HIS A 269 -15.15 -2.00 8.58
N PRO A 270 -15.28 -1.34 9.74
CA PRO A 270 -16.21 -0.23 9.86
C PRO A 270 -15.74 0.96 9.02
N ARG A 271 -16.68 1.66 8.38
CA ARG A 271 -16.42 2.87 7.58
C ARG A 271 -16.02 4.04 8.47
N ARG A 272 -15.11 4.89 8.00
CA ARG A 272 -14.79 6.17 8.65
C ARG A 272 -15.91 7.17 8.41
N GLN A 273 -16.34 7.84 9.48
CA GLN A 273 -17.42 8.82 9.39
C GLN A 273 -16.94 10.06 8.65
N PRO A 274 -17.80 10.72 7.85
CA PRO A 274 -17.50 12.04 7.33
C PRO A 274 -17.15 12.97 8.50
N ILE A 275 -16.13 13.82 8.32
CA ILE A 275 -15.83 14.84 9.32
C ILE A 275 -17.07 15.75 9.41
N PRO A 276 -17.71 15.91 10.60
CA PRO A 276 -18.84 16.81 10.72
C PRO A 276 -18.38 18.21 10.32
N ILE A 277 -19.04 18.82 9.33
CA ILE A 277 -18.86 20.26 9.06
C ILE A 277 -19.29 20.95 10.36
N PRO A 278 -18.41 21.69 11.04
CA PRO A 278 -18.80 22.33 12.28
C PRO A 278 -19.92 23.33 11.95
N LEU A 279 -21.02 23.26 12.71
CA LEU A 279 -22.27 23.99 12.45
C LEU A 279 -22.09 25.50 12.17
N HIS A 280 -21.02 26.11 12.68
CA HIS A 280 -20.68 27.53 12.42
C HIS A 280 -20.25 27.84 10.97
N LEU A 281 -19.90 26.82 10.16
CA LEU A 281 -19.58 26.97 8.73
C LEU A 281 -20.78 26.66 7.83
N VAL A 282 -21.88 26.17 8.39
CA VAL A 282 -23.13 25.96 7.66
C VAL A 282 -23.83 27.31 7.56
N ASN A 283 -23.75 27.94 6.40
CA ASN A 283 -24.50 29.15 6.12
C ASN A 283 -25.99 28.78 6.05
N VAL A 284 -26.76 29.12 7.10
CA VAL A 284 -28.14 28.64 7.32
C VAL A 284 -29.14 29.21 6.30
N ASP A 285 -28.72 30.12 5.42
CA ASP A 285 -29.63 30.84 4.53
C ASP A 285 -30.07 30.10 3.26
N LYS A 286 -29.77 28.80 3.08
CA LYS A 286 -30.19 28.05 1.87
C LYS A 286 -30.68 26.61 2.08
N VAL A 287 -31.34 26.31 3.20
CA VAL A 287 -32.17 25.09 3.28
C VAL A 287 -33.65 25.51 3.33
N ALA A 288 -34.22 25.73 2.14
CA ALA A 288 -35.65 25.91 1.98
C ALA A 288 -36.35 24.54 2.13
N LEU A 289 -37.16 24.45 3.19
CA LEU A 289 -38.47 23.80 3.26
C LEU A 289 -38.55 22.33 2.80
N PHE A 290 -38.43 21.43 3.77
CA PHE A 290 -39.39 20.33 3.92
C PHE A 290 -39.78 20.19 5.40
N ASP A 291 -41.05 20.48 5.69
CA ASP A 291 -41.80 20.14 6.92
C ASP A 291 -41.60 18.66 7.29
N SER A 292 -41.62 18.18 8.54
CA SER A 292 -42.31 18.58 9.78
C SER A 292 -41.66 17.85 10.99
N PRO A 293 -42.09 18.10 12.25
CA PRO A 293 -41.22 18.02 13.43
C PRO A 293 -41.33 16.71 14.22
N ASP A 294 -40.21 16.27 14.81
CA ASP A 294 -40.25 15.47 16.04
C ASP A 294 -39.18 15.94 17.03
N HIS A 295 -39.66 16.20 18.23
CA HIS A 295 -38.96 16.74 19.38
C HIS A 295 -37.76 15.89 19.82
N PHE A 296 -36.57 16.51 19.83
CA PHE A 296 -35.53 16.16 20.80
C PHE A 296 -34.88 17.43 21.34
N THR A 297 -35.20 17.75 22.59
CA THR A 297 -34.60 18.84 23.36
C THR A 297 -33.16 18.46 23.75
N PHE A 298 -32.20 19.25 23.30
CA PHE A 298 -30.83 19.27 23.81
C PHE A 298 -30.80 19.95 25.18
N ASN A 299 -30.21 19.30 26.18
CA ASN A 299 -29.76 19.95 27.41
C ASN A 299 -28.28 20.28 27.25
N ASP A 300 -28.03 21.57 27.10
CA ASP A 300 -26.71 22.19 27.00
C ASP A 300 -26.20 22.45 28.41
N GLN A 301 -25.11 21.78 28.80
CA GLN A 301 -24.30 22.19 29.94
C GLN A 301 -22.87 22.38 29.47
N ASN A 302 -22.60 23.63 29.11
CA ASN A 302 -21.27 24.22 29.11
C ASN A 302 -20.59 23.96 30.45
N ASP A 303 -19.43 23.30 30.42
CA ASP A 303 -18.41 23.53 31.44
C ASP A 303 -17.08 23.74 30.73
N GLY A 304 -16.65 25.00 30.72
CA GLY A 304 -15.34 25.38 30.23
C GLY A 304 -14.26 24.94 31.21
N ARG A 305 -13.24 24.23 30.71
CA ARG A 305 -11.87 24.27 31.24
C ARG A 305 -10.89 23.50 30.33
N ASN A 306 -9.81 24.20 29.98
CA ASN A 306 -8.45 23.75 29.62
C ASN A 306 -8.26 23.01 28.28
N GLN A 307 -7.56 23.61 27.31
CA GLN A 307 -6.09 23.65 27.17
C GLN A 307 -5.43 22.26 27.34
N ASP A 308 -4.75 21.85 26.27
CA ASP A 308 -3.75 20.79 26.19
C ASP A 308 -4.16 19.37 26.63
N ILE A 309 -4.76 18.60 25.72
CA ILE A 309 -4.80 17.14 25.83
C ILE A 309 -4.36 16.50 24.52
N CYS A 310 -3.05 16.49 24.29
CA CYS A 310 -2.40 15.44 23.51
C CYS A 310 -1.10 15.03 24.24
N PRO A 311 -1.18 14.31 25.38
CA PRO A 311 0.00 13.74 25.98
C PRO A 311 0.47 12.56 25.12
N ASN A 312 1.61 12.74 24.44
CA ASN A 312 2.57 11.72 24.04
C ASN A 312 2.02 10.28 23.86
N LEU A 313 1.53 9.94 22.66
CA LEU A 313 1.47 8.53 22.26
C LEU A 313 2.89 8.05 21.91
N PRO A 314 3.40 6.95 22.52
CA PRO A 314 4.70 6.38 22.20
C PRO A 314 4.87 6.01 20.72
N LEU A 315 3.77 5.67 20.04
CA LEU A 315 3.74 5.28 18.62
C LEU A 315 4.03 6.46 17.67
N ILE A 316 3.58 7.68 18.00
CA ILE A 316 3.74 8.88 17.14
C ILE A 316 5.19 9.37 17.15
N ASN A 317 5.91 9.15 18.24
CA ASN A 317 7.34 9.51 18.37
C ASN A 317 8.29 8.49 17.75
N TRP A 318 7.85 7.25 17.50
CA TRP A 318 8.69 6.24 16.86
C TRP A 318 8.92 6.56 15.38
N TYR A 319 7.86 6.91 14.64
CA TYR A 319 7.93 7.23 13.22
C TYR A 319 8.81 8.46 12.92
N LYS A 320 8.66 9.55 13.69
CA LYS A 320 9.44 10.80 13.50
C LYS A 320 10.94 10.67 13.82
N LYS A 321 11.37 9.58 14.47
CA LYS A 321 12.77 9.31 14.83
C LYS A 321 13.48 8.33 13.88
N LEU A 322 12.80 7.82 12.86
CA LEU A 322 13.42 7.06 11.77
C LEU A 322 14.24 8.01 10.86
N LYS A 323 15.38 8.50 11.39
CA LYS A 323 16.54 8.67 10.52
C LYS A 323 16.82 7.29 9.94
N LEU A 324 16.93 7.17 8.62
CA LEU A 324 17.29 5.97 7.84
C LEU A 324 18.65 5.37 8.29
N LYS A 325 18.72 4.89 9.53
CA LYS A 325 19.75 4.05 10.11
C LYS A 325 19.09 2.78 10.65
N VAL A 326 18.09 2.29 9.94
CA VAL A 326 17.51 0.97 10.20
C VAL A 326 18.24 0.00 9.30
N VAL A 327 18.94 -0.95 9.93
CA VAL A 327 19.41 -2.15 9.24
C VAL A 327 18.15 -2.97 8.96
N MET A 328 17.74 -3.01 7.70
CA MET A 328 16.66 -3.88 7.24
C MET A 328 17.18 -5.32 7.18
N LYS A 329 16.36 -6.28 7.57
CA LYS A 329 16.62 -7.70 7.42
C LYS A 329 16.23 -8.11 6.00
N LEU A 330 17.20 -8.73 5.31
CA LEU A 330 16.98 -9.49 4.09
C LEU A 330 17.33 -10.94 4.38
N HIS A 331 16.62 -11.89 3.79
CA HIS A 331 16.86 -13.32 4.00
C HIS A 331 18.09 -13.86 3.24
N LYS A 332 18.81 -12.99 2.51
CA LYS A 332 20.04 -13.32 1.78
C LYS A 332 21.25 -12.69 2.47
N ASP A 333 22.36 -13.42 2.47
CA ASP A 333 23.63 -12.93 2.96
C ASP A 333 24.22 -11.87 2.04
N CYS A 334 24.94 -10.91 2.64
CA CYS A 334 25.61 -9.85 1.90
C CYS A 334 26.64 -10.45 0.93
N VAL A 335 26.56 -10.06 -0.35
CA VAL A 335 27.56 -10.47 -1.35
C VAL A 335 28.86 -9.75 -1.04
N LEU A 336 29.80 -10.44 -0.40
CA LEU A 336 31.19 -9.97 -0.23
C LEU A 336 31.89 -10.09 -1.58
N GLY A 337 31.98 -8.97 -2.31
CA GLY A 337 32.64 -8.86 -3.61
C GLY A 337 33.63 -7.72 -3.63
#